data_AF-E1Z445-F1
#
_entry.id   AF-E1Z445-F1
#
_cell.length_a   1.000
_cell.length_b   1.000
_cell.length_c   1.000
_cell.angle_alpha   90.00
_cell.angle_beta   90.00
_cell.angle_gamma   90.00
#
_symmetry.space_group_name_H-M   'P 1'
#
loop_
_entity.id
_entity.type
_entity.pdbx_description
1 polymer ?
#
loop_
_entity_poly.entity_id
_entity_poly.type
_entity_poly.pdbx_seq_one_letter_code
_entity_poly.pdbx_strand_id
1 'polypeptide(L)'
;LPLHTLAALAAAGVVLWQLIEYSMHRWVFHAAPGGPNTIVAHFLMHGNHHKYPSDIERLVFPPLPACLPASAIYGTLQACLPQASAGAIFAGVLVGYVAYDCMHYLMHR
;
A
#
# COMPACT_ATOMS: atom_id res chain seq x y z
N LEU A 1 18.28 17.18 -7.74
CA LEU A 1 18.20 16.34 -8.95
C LEU A 1 17.46 17.11 -10.03
N PRO A 2 17.81 16.96 -11.31
CA PRO A 2 17.03 17.52 -12.42
C PRO A 2 15.57 17.03 -12.40
N LEU A 3 14.64 17.83 -12.92
CA LEU A 3 13.21 17.50 -12.93
C LEU A 3 12.92 16.17 -13.62
N HIS A 4 13.54 15.89 -14.77
CA HIS A 4 13.34 14.64 -15.50
C HIS A 4 13.79 13.42 -14.69
N THR A 5 14.86 13.54 -13.88
CA THR A 5 15.31 12.46 -12.98
C THR A 5 14.31 12.24 -11.86
N LEU A 6 13.80 13.32 -11.25
CA LEU A 6 12.77 13.22 -10.20
C LEU A 6 11.49 12.58 -10.75
N ALA A 7 11.06 12.97 -11.95
CA ALA A 7 9.90 12.40 -12.63
C ALA A 7 10.09 10.91 -12.93
N ALA A 8 11.26 10.51 -13.43
CA ALA A 8 11.58 9.10 -13.68
C ALA A 8 11.58 8.26 -12.40
N LEU A 9 12.13 8.79 -11.30
CA LEU A 9 12.12 8.12 -10.00
C LEU A 9 10.70 8.01 -9.41
N ALA A 10 9.87 9.04 -9.57
CA ALA A 10 8.46 8.97 -9.17
C ALA A 10 7.69 7.95 -10.01
N ALA A 11 7.91 7.90 -11.33
CA ALA A 11 7.31 6.88 -12.19
C ALA A 11 7.75 5.46 -11.78
N ALA A 12 9.03 5.26 -11.44
CA ALA A 12 9.52 4.00 -10.88
C ALA A 12 8.83 3.64 -9.55
N GLY A 13 8.52 4.65 -8.71
CA GLY A 13 7.73 4.48 -7.50
C GLY A 13 6.31 3.97 -7.75
N VAL A 14 5.63 4.47 -8.79
CA VAL A 14 4.30 3.97 -9.20
C VAL A 14 4.39 2.50 -9.63
N VAL A 15 5.41 2.14 -10.42
CA VAL A 15 5.62 0.74 -10.82
C VAL A 15 5.95 -0.14 -9.61
N LEU A 16 6.78 0.35 -8.69
CA LEU A 16 7.10 -0.34 -7.44
C LEU A 16 5.84 -0.57 -6.59
N TRP A 17 4.91 0.38 -6.56
CA TRP A 17 3.63 0.19 -5.86
C TRP A 17 2.89 -1.04 -6.38
N GLN A 18 2.84 -1.30 -7.70
CA GLN A 18 2.15 -2.50 -8.21
C GLN A 18 2.74 -3.80 -7.66
N LEU A 19 4.05 -3.86 -7.45
CA LEU A 19 4.70 -5.01 -6.82
C LEU A 19 4.35 -5.09 -5.33
N ILE A 20 4.34 -3.97 -4.62
CA ILE A 20 3.97 -3.89 -3.20
C ILE A 20 2.52 -4.31 -3.00
N GLU A 21 1.59 -3.75 -3.79
CA GLU A 21 0.17 -4.07 -3.83
C GLU A 21 -0.03 -5.57 -3.98
N TYR A 22 0.52 -6.16 -5.04
CA TYR A 22 0.41 -7.60 -5.29
C TYR A 22 0.96 -8.42 -4.12
N SER A 23 2.10 -8.01 -3.57
CA SER A 23 2.78 -8.73 -2.50
C SER A 23 1.99 -8.69 -1.19
N MET A 24 1.55 -7.50 -0.79
CA MET A 24 0.74 -7.32 0.41
C MET A 24 -0.59 -8.04 0.27
N HIS A 25 -1.25 -7.90 -0.88
CA HIS A 25 -2.54 -8.52 -1.11
C HIS A 25 -2.44 -10.06 -1.06
N ARG A 26 -1.48 -10.64 -1.79
CA ARG A 26 -1.33 -12.09 -1.88
C ARG A 26 -0.81 -12.72 -0.60
N TRP A 27 0.23 -12.17 0.01
CA TRP A 27 0.97 -12.85 1.08
C TRP A 27 0.70 -12.31 2.48
N VAL A 28 0.17 -11.09 2.63
CA VAL A 28 -0.16 -10.51 3.94
C VAL A 28 -1.66 -10.53 4.18
N PHE A 29 -2.43 -9.93 3.28
CA PHE A 29 -3.89 -9.80 3.41
C PHE A 29 -4.62 -11.14 3.26
N HIS A 30 -4.07 -12.06 2.48
CA HIS A 30 -4.59 -13.43 2.29
C HIS A 30 -3.78 -14.50 3.03
N ALA A 31 -2.96 -14.11 4.02
CA ALA A 31 -2.28 -15.07 4.88
C ALA A 31 -3.30 -15.91 5.69
N ALA A 32 -3.13 -17.24 5.68
CA ALA A 32 -3.99 -18.13 6.47
C ALA A 32 -3.80 -17.87 7.97
N PRO A 33 -4.86 -17.54 8.73
CA PRO A 33 -4.73 -17.30 10.15
C PRO A 33 -4.52 -18.61 10.92
N GLY A 34 -3.58 -18.61 11.87
CA GLY A 34 -3.19 -19.79 12.67
C GLY A 34 -3.66 -19.78 14.13
N GLY A 35 -4.35 -18.73 14.59
CA GLY A 35 -4.82 -18.60 15.97
C GLY A 35 -5.63 -17.33 16.22
N PRO A 36 -6.15 -17.11 17.45
CA PRO A 36 -7.09 -16.03 17.74
C PRO A 36 -6.61 -14.63 17.32
N ASN A 37 -5.35 -14.29 17.63
CA ASN A 37 -4.79 -12.97 17.29
C ASN A 37 -4.62 -12.78 15.78
N THR A 38 -4.21 -13.82 15.05
CA THR A 38 -4.02 -13.74 13.58
C THR A 38 -5.36 -13.76 12.86
N ILE A 39 -6.41 -14.38 13.42
CA ILE A 39 -7.79 -14.25 12.93
C ILE A 39 -8.26 -12.80 13.02
N VAL A 40 -8.05 -12.15 14.17
CA VAL A 40 -8.42 -10.73 14.36
C VAL A 40 -7.63 -9.84 13.40
N ALA A 41 -6.31 -10.04 13.29
CA ALA A 41 -5.47 -9.26 12.37
C ALA A 41 -5.93 -9.43 10.91
N HIS A 42 -6.13 -10.67 10.45
CA HIS A 42 -6.63 -10.96 9.11
C HIS A 42 -7.99 -10.29 8.88
N PHE A 43 -8.92 -10.38 9.84
CA PHE A 43 -10.23 -9.74 9.74
C PHE A 43 -10.12 -8.23 9.59
N LEU A 44 -9.30 -7.56 10.41
CA LEU A 44 -9.11 -6.11 10.36
C LEU A 44 -8.40 -5.65 9.09
N MET A 45 -7.44 -6.41 8.58
CA MET A 45 -6.67 -6.03 7.38
C MET A 45 -7.45 -6.22 6.09
N HIS A 46 -8.16 -7.35 5.92
CA HIS A 46 -8.79 -7.67 4.64
C HIS A 46 -10.00 -8.61 4.74
N GLY A 47 -10.08 -9.44 5.77
CA GLY A 47 -11.18 -10.41 5.92
C GLY A 47 -12.55 -9.75 6.09
N ASN A 48 -12.64 -8.56 6.70
CA ASN A 48 -13.90 -7.83 6.80
C ASN A 48 -14.43 -7.42 5.42
N HIS A 49 -13.55 -7.00 4.50
CA HIS A 49 -13.89 -6.62 3.14
C HIS A 49 -14.44 -7.82 2.35
N HIS A 50 -13.78 -8.99 2.44
CA HIS A 50 -14.30 -10.22 1.82
C HIS A 50 -15.64 -10.68 2.41
N LYS A 51 -15.84 -10.47 3.71
CA LYS A 51 -17.09 -10.85 4.38
C LYS A 51 -18.25 -9.93 4.03
N TYR A 52 -17.98 -8.63 3.85
CA TYR A 52 -18.98 -7.60 3.58
C TYR A 52 -18.54 -6.73 2.39
N PRO A 53 -18.52 -7.26 1.16
CA PRO A 53 -17.90 -6.59 0.00
C PRO A 53 -18.63 -5.34 -0.47
N SER A 54 -19.90 -5.15 -0.07
CA SER A 54 -20.72 -3.98 -0.40
C SER A 54 -20.73 -2.91 0.70
N ASP A 55 -20.05 -3.14 1.83
CA ASP A 55 -19.90 -2.15 2.91
C ASP A 55 -18.82 -1.13 2.53
N ILE A 56 -19.23 -0.07 1.84
CA ILE A 56 -18.33 0.96 1.30
C ILE A 56 -17.55 1.72 2.38
N GLU A 57 -18.02 1.73 3.62
CA GLU A 57 -17.33 2.42 4.74
C GLU A 57 -16.11 1.64 5.24
N ARG A 58 -16.00 0.36 4.87
CA ARG A 58 -14.94 -0.56 5.32
C ARG A 58 -14.05 -1.07 4.20
N LEU A 59 -14.16 -0.45 3.03
CA LEU A 59 -13.48 -0.94 1.83
C LEU A 59 -12.03 -0.47 1.76
N VAL A 60 -11.80 0.83 1.91
CA VAL A 60 -10.46 1.42 1.81
C VAL A 60 -9.68 1.26 3.11
N PHE A 61 -8.37 1.13 3.00
CA PHE A 61 -7.54 0.91 4.18
C PHE A 61 -7.48 2.19 5.03
N PRO A 62 -7.73 2.14 6.35
CA PRO A 62 -7.76 3.35 7.17
C PRO A 62 -6.37 4.04 7.21
N PRO A 63 -6.29 5.38 7.10
CA PRO A 63 -5.01 6.09 6.99
C PRO A 63 -4.04 5.86 8.16
N LEU A 64 -4.55 5.76 9.39
CA LEU A 64 -3.70 5.62 10.58
C LEU A 64 -2.95 4.27 10.61
N PRO A 65 -3.62 3.10 10.46
CA PRO A 65 -2.94 1.83 10.19
C PRO A 65 -2.03 1.84 8.96
N ALA A 66 -2.39 2.57 7.89
CA ALA A 66 -1.58 2.69 6.68
C ALA A 66 -0.22 3.36 6.92
N CYS A 67 -0.11 4.21 7.95
CA CYS A 67 1.16 4.85 8.31
C CYS A 67 2.26 3.83 8.64
N LEU A 68 1.92 2.67 9.22
CA LEU A 68 2.93 1.67 9.59
C LEU A 68 3.68 1.09 8.36
N PRO A 69 3.02 0.50 7.35
CA PRO A 69 3.70 0.05 6.14
C PRO A 69 4.32 1.23 5.37
N ALA A 70 3.67 2.40 5.34
CA ALA A 70 4.23 3.58 4.67
C ALA A 70 5.56 4.04 5.29
N SER A 71 5.65 4.09 6.62
CA SER A 71 6.88 4.42 7.35
C SER A 71 7.96 3.35 7.15
N ALA A 72 7.59 2.06 7.12
CA ALA A 72 8.54 0.99 6.83
C ALA A 72 9.14 1.13 5.41
N ILE A 73 8.28 1.33 4.40
CA ILE A 73 8.71 1.53 3.00
C ILE A 73 9.63 2.75 2.91
N TYR A 74 9.21 3.89 3.47
CA TYR A 74 10.00 5.12 3.41
C TYR A 74 11.33 5.00 4.16
N GLY A 75 11.34 4.37 5.33
CA GLY A 75 12.55 4.10 6.09
C GLY A 75 13.54 3.22 5.34
N THR A 76 13.07 2.16 4.66
CA THR A 76 13.91 1.33 3.79
C THR A 76 14.48 2.13 2.62
N LEU A 77 13.66 2.95 1.96
CA LEU A 77 14.12 3.80 0.86
C LEU A 77 15.20 4.80 1.34
N GLN A 78 15.02 5.43 2.50
CA GLN A 78 16.02 6.33 3.07
C GLN A 78 17.32 5.63 3.47
N ALA A 79 17.23 4.38 3.95
CA ALA A 79 18.42 3.61 4.31
C ALA A 79 19.27 3.22 3.09
N CYS A 80 18.63 3.05 1.92
CA CYS A 80 19.29 2.58 0.70
C CYS A 80 19.66 3.71 -0.29
N LEU A 81 19.02 4.88 -0.21
CA LEU A 81 19.09 5.90 -1.26
C LEU A 81 19.30 7.31 -0.67
N PRO A 82 19.90 8.24 -1.43
CA PRO A 82 19.92 9.65 -1.07
C PRO A 82 18.51 10.19 -0.85
N GLN A 83 18.34 11.09 0.12
CA GLN A 83 17.04 11.63 0.56
C GLN A 83 16.15 12.10 -0.60
N ALA A 84 16.70 12.80 -1.59
CA ALA A 84 15.95 13.29 -2.74
C ALA A 84 15.41 12.15 -3.62
N SER A 85 16.19 11.09 -3.80
CA SER A 85 15.77 9.91 -4.58
C SER A 85 14.74 9.08 -3.82
N ALA A 86 14.97 8.84 -2.53
CA ALA A 86 14.03 8.15 -1.65
C ALA A 86 12.66 8.86 -1.62
N GLY A 87 12.68 10.19 -1.47
CA GLY A 87 11.47 11.01 -1.50
C GLY A 87 10.72 10.95 -2.82
N ALA A 88 11.43 11.02 -3.96
CA ALA A 88 10.81 10.94 -5.29
C ALA A 88 10.14 9.57 -5.54
N ILE A 89 10.83 8.47 -5.22
CA ILE A 89 10.26 7.12 -5.33
C ILE A 89 9.05 6.97 -4.40
N PHE A 90 9.18 7.41 -3.15
CA PHE A 90 8.08 7.29 -2.18
C PHE A 90 6.85 8.11 -2.58
N ALA A 91 7.04 9.31 -3.17
CA ALA A 91 5.94 10.07 -3.74
C ALA A 91 5.21 9.28 -4.84
N GLY A 92 5.97 8.60 -5.71
CA GLY A 92 5.41 7.67 -6.71
C GLY A 92 4.64 6.51 -6.08
N VAL A 93 5.19 5.89 -5.03
CA VAL A 93 4.52 4.80 -4.30
C VAL A 93 3.17 5.28 -3.72
N LEU A 94 3.13 6.47 -3.12
CA LEU A 94 1.89 7.04 -2.57
C LEU A 94 0.86 7.35 -3.66
N VAL A 95 1.29 7.86 -4.81
CA VAL A 95 0.40 8.07 -5.98
C VAL A 95 -0.18 6.73 -6.45
N GLY A 96 0.64 5.69 -6.56
CA GLY A 96 0.18 4.34 -6.90
C GLY A 96 -0.84 3.81 -5.89
N TYR A 97 -0.56 3.95 -4.59
CA TYR A 97 -1.45 3.56 -3.50
C TYR A 97 -2.82 4.22 -3.57
N VAL A 98 -2.85 5.56 -3.71
CA VAL A 98 -4.13 6.29 -3.81
C VAL A 98 -4.90 5.89 -5.07
N ALA A 99 -4.20 5.72 -6.20
CA ALA A 99 -4.84 5.25 -7.43
C ALA A 99 -5.44 3.84 -7.26
N TYR A 100 -4.72 2.92 -6.61
CA TYR A 100 -5.21 1.59 -6.26
C TYR A 100 -6.46 1.67 -5.38
N ASP A 101 -6.44 2.42 -4.27
CA ASP A 101 -7.58 2.52 -3.34
C ASP A 101 -8.81 3.11 -4.06
N CYS A 102 -8.62 4.13 -4.91
CA CYS A 102 -9.71 4.68 -5.72
C CYS A 102 -10.25 3.65 -6.73
N MET A 103 -9.38 2.93 -7.45
CA MET A 103 -9.80 1.91 -8.41
C MET A 103 -10.53 0.75 -7.71
N HIS A 104 -10.00 0.26 -6.59
CA HIS A 104 -10.59 -0.81 -5.79
C HIS A 104 -11.98 -0.39 -5.30
N TYR A 105 -12.10 0.82 -4.78
CA TYR A 105 -13.39 1.38 -4.37
C TYR A 105 -14.40 1.47 -5.51
N LEU A 106 -13.97 1.94 -6.70
CA LEU A 106 -14.85 2.03 -7.87
C LEU A 106 -15.26 0.66 -8.42
N MET A 107 -14.43 -0.38 -8.28
CA MET A 107 -14.73 -1.74 -8.74
C MET A 107 -15.76 -2.47 -7.86
N HIS A 108 -15.94 -2.04 -6.61
CA HIS A 108 -16.93 -2.60 -5.68
C HIS A 108 -18.22 -1.79 -5.60
N ARG A 109 -18.31 -0.68 -6.33
CA ARG A 109 -19.54 0.08 -6.51
C ARG A 109 -20.44 -0.55 -7.57
#